data_AF-A0A9N8MDW7-F1
#
_entry.id   AF-A0A9N8MDW7-F1
#
_cell.length_a   1.000
_cell.length_b   1.000
_cell.length_c   1.000
_cell.angle_alpha   90.00
_cell.angle_beta   90.00
_cell.angle_gamma   90.00
#
_symmetry.space_group_name_H-M   'P 1'
#
loop_
_entity.id
_entity.type
_entity.pdbx_description
1 polymer ?
#
loop_
_entity_poly.entity_id
_entity_poly.type
_entity_poly.pdbx_seq_one_letter_code
_entity_poly.pdbx_strand_id
1 'polypeptide(L)'
;MDTPILSGNKRSSLYFNKIDIYADRMEAKGIFLPKKTIKRADILSWTSVNKKLNNGLVSWTEFTIYTAKTSYMIKNLHWNNYNELVANLSEGKVRDTAKEEKIYKSFF
;
A
#
# COMPACT_ATOMS: atom_id res chain seq x y z
N MET A 1 -6.96 -0.49 -28.06
CA MET A 1 -6.43 0.37 -26.99
C MET A 1 -5.34 -0.43 -26.30
N ASP A 2 -4.09 -0.09 -26.55
CA ASP A 2 -2.96 -0.82 -26.01
C ASP A 2 -2.79 -0.51 -24.52
N THR A 3 -2.76 -1.56 -23.71
CA THR A 3 -2.50 -1.45 -22.27
C THR A 3 -1.08 -0.94 -22.10
N PRO A 4 -0.82 0.18 -21.42
CA PRO A 4 0.53 0.66 -21.24
C PRO A 4 1.32 -0.36 -20.42
N ILE A 5 2.35 -0.93 -21.06
CA ILE A 5 3.35 -1.78 -20.42
C ILE A 5 4.10 -0.86 -19.45
N LEU A 6 3.88 -1.04 -18.16
CA LEU A 6 4.64 -0.39 -17.10
C LEU A 6 6.07 -0.95 -17.13
N SER A 7 6.88 -0.45 -18.06
CA SER A 7 8.29 -0.76 -18.17
C SER A 7 9.02 -0.21 -16.94
N GLY A 8 9.62 -1.11 -16.18
CA GLY A 8 10.74 -0.79 -15.30
C GLY A 8 10.49 0.19 -14.15
N ASN A 9 9.30 0.21 -13.54
CA ASN A 9 9.13 0.93 -12.26
C ASN A 9 10.02 0.28 -11.20
N LYS A 10 11.21 0.86 -10.98
CA LYS A 10 12.14 0.55 -9.89
C LYS A 10 11.32 0.52 -8.60
N ARG A 11 11.07 -0.69 -8.08
CA ARG A 11 10.19 -0.93 -6.93
C ARG A 11 10.90 -0.38 -5.69
N SER A 12 10.78 0.92 -5.43
CA SER A 12 11.27 1.52 -4.19
C SER A 12 10.29 1.16 -3.09
N SER A 13 10.51 0.00 -2.46
CA SER A 13 9.79 -0.39 -1.26
C SER A 13 10.25 0.51 -0.12
N LEU A 14 9.60 1.67 0.01
CA LEU A 14 9.82 2.56 1.14
C LEU A 14 9.00 2.05 2.31
N TYR A 15 9.69 1.67 3.39
CA TYR A 15 9.08 1.20 4.62
C TYR A 15 8.73 2.41 5.50
N PHE A 16 7.44 2.59 5.81
CA PHE A 16 6.99 3.67 6.68
C PHE A 16 6.42 3.12 7.98
N ASN A 17 6.64 3.87 9.06
CA ASN A 17 6.23 3.53 10.43
C ASN A 17 5.16 4.46 10.98
N LYS A 18 4.88 5.59 10.31
CA LYS A 18 3.70 6.44 10.55
C LYS A 18 3.08 6.95 9.23
N ILE A 19 1.76 7.06 9.15
CA ILE A 19 0.98 7.62 8.05
C ILE A 19 -0.07 8.50 8.69
N ASP A 20 0.05 9.79 8.38
CA ASP A 20 -0.98 10.76 8.68
C ASP A 20 -1.90 10.87 7.44
N ILE A 21 -3.21 10.78 7.64
CA ILE A 21 -4.22 10.82 6.58
C ILE A 21 -4.88 12.21 6.57
N TYR A 22 -4.89 12.86 5.42
CA TYR A 22 -5.56 14.14 5.19
C TYR A 22 -6.57 13.97 4.04
N ALA A 23 -7.41 14.98 3.82
CA ALA A 23 -8.44 14.93 2.77
C ALA A 23 -7.84 14.75 1.36
N ASP A 24 -6.76 15.48 1.07
CA ASP A 24 -6.11 15.57 -0.25
C ASP A 24 -4.89 14.64 -0.41
N ARG A 25 -4.31 14.17 0.70
CA ARG A 25 -3.03 13.43 0.70
C ARG A 25 -2.86 12.53 1.91
N MET A 26 -1.93 11.59 1.77
CA MET A 26 -1.35 10.84 2.89
C MET A 26 0.12 11.24 3.07
N GLU A 27 0.58 11.27 4.30
CA GLU A 27 1.96 11.59 4.63
C GLU A 27 2.59 10.45 5.40
N ALA A 28 3.48 9.73 4.74
CA ALA A 28 4.20 8.61 5.31
C ALA A 28 5.52 9.11 5.92
N LYS A 29 5.70 8.89 7.23
CA LYS A 29 6.88 9.26 8.02
C LYS A 29 7.60 7.97 8.45
N GLY A 30 8.90 7.89 8.14
CA GLY A 30 9.77 6.88 8.76
C GLY A 30 10.51 7.50 9.94
N ILE A 31 11.00 6.68 10.87
CA ILE A 31 11.79 7.16 12.02
C ILE A 31 13.09 7.84 11.53
N PHE A 32 13.69 7.31 10.46
CA PHE A 32 14.93 7.82 9.86
C PHE A 32 14.80 8.16 8.36
N LEU A 33 13.58 8.15 7.83
CA LEU A 33 13.34 8.41 6.41
C LEU A 33 12.67 9.78 6.23
N PRO A 34 13.06 10.55 5.19
CA PRO A 34 12.39 11.78 4.87
C PRO A 34 10.91 11.50 4.62
N LYS A 35 10.07 12.38 5.19
CA LYS A 35 8.62 12.37 5.00
C LYS A 35 8.30 12.25 3.50
N LYS A 36 7.39 11.32 3.17
CA LYS A 36 6.87 11.15 1.82
C LYS A 36 5.41 11.52 1.78
N THR A 37 5.07 12.42 0.87
CA THR A 37 3.70 12.83 0.61
C THR A 37 3.18 12.06 -0.60
N ILE A 38 2.04 11.40 -0.43
CA ILE A 38 1.31 10.67 -1.46
C ILE A 38 0.01 11.44 -1.70
N LYS A 39 -0.08 12.17 -2.81
CA LYS A 39 -1.31 12.89 -3.15
C LYS A 39 -2.41 11.90 -3.53
N ARG A 40 -3.64 12.11 -3.07
CA ARG A 40 -4.78 11.25 -3.38
C ARG A 40 -5.07 11.20 -4.88
N ALA A 41 -4.87 12.31 -5.58
CA ALA A 41 -4.99 12.38 -7.04
C ALA A 41 -4.06 11.40 -7.78
N ASP A 42 -2.86 11.15 -7.23
CA ASP A 42 -1.84 10.31 -7.87
C ASP A 42 -2.04 8.81 -7.63
N ILE A 43 -2.98 8.44 -6.75
CA ILE A 43 -3.28 7.05 -6.40
C ILE A 43 -4.14 6.45 -7.49
N LEU A 44 -3.69 5.31 -8.03
CA LEU A 44 -4.40 4.54 -9.04
C LEU A 44 -5.22 3.42 -8.38
N SER A 45 -4.56 2.63 -7.54
CA SER A 45 -5.19 1.52 -6.81
C SER A 45 -4.39 1.19 -5.55
N TRP A 46 -4.93 0.28 -4.75
CA TRP A 46 -4.27 -0.18 -3.53
C TRP A 46 -4.56 -1.66 -3.25
N THR A 47 -3.74 -2.29 -2.42
CA THR A 47 -3.91 -3.68 -1.98
C THR A 47 -3.70 -3.81 -0.48
N SER A 48 -4.36 -4.79 0.14
CA SER A 48 -4.23 -5.16 1.55
C SER A 48 -4.10 -6.68 1.67
N VAL A 49 -2.92 -7.15 2.03
CA VAL A 49 -2.54 -8.57 2.05
C VAL A 49 -2.19 -8.99 3.48
N ASN A 50 -2.96 -9.89 4.06
CA ASN A 50 -2.71 -10.49 5.37
C ASN A 50 -1.64 -11.58 5.24
N LYS A 51 -0.44 -11.33 5.76
CA LYS A 51 0.59 -12.35 5.92
C LYS A 51 0.26 -13.22 7.11
N LYS A 52 0.31 -14.54 6.91
CA LYS A 52 0.03 -15.53 7.94
C LYS A 52 1.31 -16.20 8.41
N LEU A 53 1.39 -16.51 9.70
CA LEU A 53 2.36 -17.42 10.28
C LEU A 53 2.12 -18.86 9.76
N ASN A 54 3.08 -19.75 9.95
CA ASN A 54 2.99 -21.16 9.56
C ASN A 54 1.80 -21.90 10.19
N ASN A 55 1.26 -21.40 11.31
CA ASN A 55 0.06 -21.93 11.96
C ASN A 55 -1.26 -21.31 11.47
N GLY A 56 -1.23 -20.51 10.41
CA GLY A 56 -2.40 -19.88 9.80
C GLY A 56 -2.87 -18.57 10.46
N LEU A 57 -2.32 -18.19 11.61
CA LEU A 57 -2.64 -16.90 12.27
C LEU A 57 -2.08 -15.73 11.47
N VAL A 58 -2.83 -14.63 11.40
CA VAL A 58 -2.33 -13.39 10.75
C VAL A 58 -1.18 -12.82 11.57
N SER A 59 -0.02 -12.66 10.93
CA SER A 59 1.20 -12.08 11.51
C SER A 59 1.23 -10.57 11.33
N TRP A 60 1.01 -10.09 10.10
CA TRP A 60 0.87 -8.68 9.79
C TRP A 60 0.09 -8.49 8.49
N THR A 61 -0.48 -7.30 8.30
CA THR A 61 -1.08 -6.90 7.02
C THR A 61 -0.11 -5.99 6.27
N GLU A 62 0.13 -6.30 5.00
CA GLU A 62 0.86 -5.46 4.06
C GLU A 62 -0.12 -4.65 3.25
N PHE A 63 -0.02 -3.34 3.36
CA PHE A 63 -0.81 -2.39 2.61
C PHE A 63 0.07 -1.77 1.52
N THR A 64 -0.34 -1.83 0.25
CA THR A 64 0.42 -1.24 -0.85
C THR A 64 -0.42 -0.24 -1.62
N ILE A 65 0.09 0.98 -1.77
CA ILE A 65 -0.53 2.04 -2.59
C ILE A 65 0.21 2.11 -3.91
N TYR A 66 -0.50 2.05 -5.02
CA TYR A 66 0.07 2.13 -6.37
C TYR A 66 -0.22 3.50 -6.97
N THR A 67 0.84 4.14 -7.46
CA THR A 67 0.79 5.36 -8.26
C THR A 67 1.37 5.07 -9.65
N ALA A 68 1.24 6.01 -10.58
CA ALA A 68 1.84 5.87 -11.91
C ALA A 68 3.37 5.69 -11.85
N LYS A 69 4.03 6.34 -10.88
CA LYS A 69 5.50 6.41 -10.79
C LYS A 69 6.12 5.35 -9.89
N THR A 70 5.42 4.94 -8.83
CA THR A 70 5.96 4.00 -7.84
C THR A 70 4.86 3.33 -7.02
N SER A 71 5.23 2.32 -6.23
CA SER A 71 4.38 1.70 -5.21
C SER A 71 4.93 1.98 -3.82
N TYR A 72 4.06 2.31 -2.86
CA TYR A 72 4.41 2.54 -1.46
C TYR A 72 3.89 1.38 -0.62
N MET A 73 4.79 0.65 0.05
CA MET A 73 4.43 -0.50 0.89
C MET A 73 4.48 -0.12 2.37
N ILE A 74 3.44 -0.49 3.10
CA ILE A 74 3.20 -0.08 4.48
C ILE A 74 2.90 -1.35 5.26
N LYS A 75 3.68 -1.63 6.31
CA LYS A 75 3.50 -2.83 7.14
C LYS A 75 2.76 -2.47 8.43
N ASN A 76 1.69 -3.20 8.72
CA ASN A 76 0.81 -2.98 9.87
C ASN A 76 1.38 -3.49 11.22
N LEU A 77 2.70 -3.67 11.35
CA LEU A 77 3.26 -4.29 12.56
C LEU A 77 3.09 -3.45 13.85
N HIS A 78 2.67 -2.17 13.76
CA HIS A 78 2.62 -1.22 14.88
C HIS A 78 1.47 -0.18 14.89
N TRP A 79 0.27 -0.43 14.34
CA TRP A 79 -0.65 0.68 14.01
C TRP A 79 -2.12 0.56 14.41
N ASN A 80 -2.67 1.70 14.87
CA ASN A 80 -4.05 1.86 15.34
C ASN A 80 -5.04 2.41 14.28
N ASN A 81 -4.59 2.73 13.06
CA ASN A 81 -5.40 3.46 12.06
C ASN A 81 -5.62 2.70 10.74
N TYR A 82 -5.51 1.37 10.75
CA TYR A 82 -5.81 0.52 9.58
C TYR A 82 -7.20 0.80 8.98
N ASN A 83 -8.22 0.86 9.84
CA ASN A 83 -9.60 1.09 9.41
C ASN A 83 -9.78 2.46 8.76
N GLU A 84 -9.12 3.50 9.27
CA GLU A 84 -9.14 4.84 8.70
C GLU A 84 -8.50 4.87 7.30
N LEU A 85 -7.40 4.11 7.13
CA LEU A 85 -6.68 4.03 5.87
C LEU A 85 -7.50 3.29 4.80
N VAL A 86 -8.15 2.20 5.18
CA VAL A 86 -9.10 1.48 4.31
C VAL A 86 -10.28 2.39 3.94
N ALA A 87 -10.87 3.10 4.90
CA ALA A 87 -12.00 4.00 4.64
C ALA A 87 -11.62 5.13 3.68
N ASN A 88 -10.49 5.80 3.92
CA ASN A 88 -10.00 6.89 3.08
C ASN A 88 -9.74 6.46 1.64
N LEU A 89 -9.20 5.26 1.44
CA LEU A 89 -8.88 4.75 0.11
C LEU A 89 -10.08 4.13 -0.61
N SER A 90 -10.98 3.47 0.13
CA SER A 90 -12.20 2.90 -0.46
C SER A 90 -13.13 3.99 -1.00
N GLU A 91 -13.01 5.21 -0.49
CA GLU A 91 -13.68 6.39 -1.03
C GLU A 91 -12.98 6.84 -2.34
N GLY A 92 -13.38 6.23 -3.45
CA GLY A 92 -13.00 6.66 -4.80
C GLY A 92 -11.68 6.11 -5.33
N LYS A 93 -10.99 5.20 -4.63
CA LYS A 93 -9.85 4.43 -5.18
C LYS A 93 -10.13 2.92 -5.15
N VAL A 94 -9.81 2.27 -6.26
CA VAL A 94 -10.10 0.84 -6.45
C VAL A 94 -9.11 -0.01 -5.64
N ARG A 95 -9.65 -0.98 -4.89
CA ARG A 95 -8.87 -2.07 -4.31
C ARG A 95 -8.58 -3.12 -5.37
N ASP A 96 -7.31 -3.44 -5.59
CA ASP A 96 -6.83 -4.30 -6.67
C ASP A 96 -6.73 -5.76 -6.23
N THR A 97 -7.88 -6.44 -6.20
CA THR A 97 -7.99 -7.84 -5.75
C THR A 97 -7.20 -8.82 -6.62
N ALA A 98 -7.07 -8.55 -7.93
CA ALA A 98 -6.27 -9.37 -8.84
C ALA A 98 -4.77 -9.30 -8.49
N LYS A 99 -4.25 -8.10 -8.18
CA LYS A 99 -2.88 -7.98 -7.67
C LYS A 99 -2.71 -8.58 -6.29
N GLU A 100 -3.72 -8.50 -5.41
CA GLU A 100 -3.67 -9.19 -4.11
C GLU A 100 -3.45 -10.69 -4.30
N GLU A 101 -4.26 -11.35 -5.12
CA GLU A 101 -4.16 -12.79 -5.36
C GLU A 101 -2.79 -13.17 -5.93
N LYS A 102 -2.28 -12.39 -6.90
CA LYS A 102 -0.94 -12.60 -7.47
C LYS A 102 0.16 -12.43 -6.42
N ILE A 103 0.03 -11.46 -5.53
CA ILE A 103 0.97 -11.26 -4.42
C ILE A 103 0.89 -12.45 -3.47
N TYR A 104 -0.30 -12.91 -3.07
CA TYR A 104 -0.43 -14.08 -2.19
C TYR A 104 0.25 -15.33 -2.77
N LYS A 105 0.00 -15.64 -4.04
CA LYS A 105 0.58 -16.81 -4.74
C LYS A 105 2.10 -16.74 -4.92
N SER A 106 2.75 -15.60 -4.69
CA SER A 106 4.22 -15.51 -4.79
C SER A 106 4.96 -15.84 -3.50
N PHE A 107 4.24 -16.10 -2.39
CA PHE A 107 4.84 -16.45 -1.09
C PHE A 107 4.60 -17.92 -0.71
N PHE A 108 3.90 -18.66 -1.56
CA PHE A 108 3.59 -20.09 -1.43
C PHE A 108 3.88 -20.77 -2.77
#